data_AF-A0A8S9JA73-F1
#
_entry.id   AF-A0A8S9JA73-F1
#
_cell.length_a   1.000
_cell.length_b   1.000
_cell.length_c   1.000
_cell.angle_alpha   90.00
_cell.angle_beta   90.00
_cell.angle_gamma   90.00
#
_symmetry.space_group_name_H-M   'P 1'
#
loop_
_entity.id
_entity.type
_entity.pdbx_description
1 polymer ?
#
loop_
_entity_poly.entity_id
_entity_poly.type
_entity_poly.pdbx_seq_one_letter_code
_entity_poly.pdbx_strand_id
1 'polypeptide(L)'
;MFDGRNKGNSSFPSRRDSKQIPEHELTIRGMNPASSSRRGKQARTSDMEMMRERFAKLLLGEDMSGGEKGVTSALALSNAITNLADSMFGEQMKLQPINPKRKKIWRKEMDWLLSVVDHIVQFVPSKQVAKTGDFTEVDA
;
A
#
# COMPACT_ATOMS: atom_id res chain seq x y z
N MET A 1 -30.37 78.29 11.56
CA MET A 1 -29.90 77.98 10.20
C MET A 1 -30.36 76.58 9.83
N PHE A 2 -31.14 76.50 8.75
CA PHE A 2 -31.58 75.34 7.96
C PHE A 2 -32.12 74.07 8.61
N ASP A 3 -33.45 73.99 8.54
CA ASP A 3 -34.32 72.84 8.27
C ASP A 3 -33.77 71.78 7.30
N GLY A 4 -34.20 70.51 7.50
CA GLY A 4 -34.04 69.47 6.48
C GLY A 4 -34.56 68.08 6.83
N ARG A 5 -35.89 67.91 6.95
CA ARG A 5 -36.77 66.87 6.34
C ARG A 5 -36.12 65.52 5.91
N ASN A 6 -36.69 64.32 6.04
CA ASN A 6 -38.04 63.80 6.30
C ASN A 6 -38.04 62.27 5.95
N LYS A 7 -39.02 61.52 6.48
CA LYS A 7 -39.56 60.18 6.07
C LYS A 7 -38.75 58.93 6.46
N GLY A 8 -39.29 57.94 7.18
CA GLY A 8 -40.66 57.74 7.67
C GLY A 8 -40.83 56.44 8.48
N ASN A 9 -41.89 56.46 9.31
CA ASN A 9 -42.80 55.40 9.77
C ASN A 9 -42.22 54.04 10.21
N SER A 10 -42.14 53.73 11.52
CA SER A 10 -43.20 53.27 12.45
C SER A 10 -43.78 51.88 12.17
N SER A 11 -43.47 50.94 13.10
CA SER A 11 -44.39 49.97 13.75
C SER A 11 -45.11 48.90 12.90
N PHE A 12 -45.30 47.62 13.27
CA PHE A 12 -45.28 46.87 14.55
C PHE A 12 -45.24 45.32 14.20
N PRO A 13 -45.33 44.36 15.13
CA PRO A 13 -44.62 43.07 15.08
C PRO A 13 -45.46 41.91 14.49
N SER A 14 -44.81 40.81 14.12
CA SER A 14 -45.51 39.53 13.92
C SER A 14 -44.73 38.36 14.50
N ARG A 15 -45.35 37.75 15.50
CA ARG A 15 -44.96 36.56 16.25
C ARG A 15 -45.60 35.35 15.58
N ARG A 16 -44.79 34.35 15.21
CA ARG A 16 -45.06 32.90 15.01
C ARG A 16 -44.07 32.36 13.97
N ASP A 17 -43.47 31.19 14.06
CA ASP A 17 -43.34 30.17 15.09
C ASP A 17 -42.25 29.18 14.58
N SER A 18 -41.62 28.45 15.50
CA SER A 18 -41.07 27.11 15.25
C SER A 18 -39.83 26.93 14.35
N LYS A 19 -38.65 26.83 14.95
CA LYS A 19 -37.90 25.56 15.10
C LYS A 19 -36.56 25.77 15.79
N GLN A 20 -36.33 24.96 16.81
CA GLN A 20 -35.06 24.79 17.53
C GLN A 20 -33.89 24.52 16.58
N ILE A 21 -32.81 25.29 16.74
CA ILE A 21 -31.46 24.86 16.41
C ILE A 21 -30.58 25.26 17.61
N PRO A 22 -30.22 24.34 18.52
CA PRO A 22 -29.00 24.50 19.30
C PRO A 22 -27.84 23.95 18.48
N GLU A 23 -26.98 24.87 18.07
CA GLU A 23 -25.62 24.60 17.65
C GLU A 23 -24.85 23.90 18.78
N HIS A 24 -23.87 23.09 18.39
CA HIS A 24 -22.74 22.62 19.19
C HIS A 24 -22.90 21.33 20.00
N GLU A 25 -22.96 20.21 19.29
CA GLU A 25 -22.31 18.98 19.77
C GLU A 25 -21.54 18.29 18.64
N LEU A 26 -20.33 18.81 18.37
CA LEU A 26 -19.29 18.03 17.72
C LEU A 26 -18.83 16.97 18.72
N THR A 27 -19.58 15.86 18.79
CA THR A 27 -19.10 14.64 19.43
C THR A 27 -17.92 14.16 18.59
N ILE A 28 -16.72 14.60 18.97
CA ILE A 28 -15.45 14.00 18.54
C ILE A 28 -15.51 12.56 19.04
N ARG A 29 -16.04 11.67 18.21
CA ARG A 29 -15.94 10.23 18.39
C ARG A 29 -14.46 9.91 18.37
N GLY A 30 -13.86 9.80 19.56
CA GLY A 30 -12.46 9.49 19.74
C GLY A 30 -12.08 8.28 18.89
N MET A 31 -11.27 8.51 17.85
CA MET A 31 -10.52 7.44 17.21
C MET A 31 -9.55 6.89 18.25
N ASN A 32 -9.95 5.82 18.94
CA ASN A 32 -9.09 5.10 19.87
C ASN A 32 -7.78 4.72 19.14
N PRO A 33 -6.60 5.24 19.54
CA PRO A 33 -5.32 4.96 18.87
C PRO A 33 -4.98 3.46 18.92
N ALA A 34 -5.46 2.75 19.94
CA ALA A 34 -5.36 1.29 20.05
C ALA A 34 -6.01 0.53 18.87
N SER A 35 -7.08 1.08 18.26
CA SER A 35 -7.77 0.45 17.12
C SER A 35 -6.96 0.57 15.82
N SER A 36 -6.28 1.70 15.62
CA SER A 36 -5.40 1.94 14.46
C SER A 36 -4.15 1.06 14.50
N SER A 37 -3.55 0.91 15.69
CA SER A 37 -2.37 0.07 15.91
C SER A 37 -2.69 -1.42 15.69
N ARG A 38 -3.84 -1.90 16.18
CA ARG A 38 -4.30 -3.28 15.95
C ARG A 38 -4.56 -3.57 14.46
N ARG A 39 -5.23 -2.65 13.75
CA ARG A 39 -5.47 -2.79 12.29
C ARG A 39 -4.18 -2.79 11.49
N GLY A 40 -3.23 -1.91 11.83
CA GLY A 40 -1.91 -1.88 11.19
C GLY A 40 -1.13 -3.17 11.41
N LYS A 41 -1.21 -3.76 12.62
CA LYS A 41 -0.56 -5.03 12.93
C LYS A 41 -1.19 -6.20 12.16
N GLN A 42 -2.51 -6.27 12.09
CA GLN A 42 -3.24 -7.28 11.32
C GLN A 42 -2.98 -7.19 9.80
N ALA A 43 -2.87 -5.98 9.25
CA ALA A 43 -2.52 -5.80 7.84
C ALA A 43 -1.09 -6.30 7.54
N ARG A 44 -0.13 -6.04 8.44
CA ARG A 44 1.24 -6.54 8.28
C ARG A 44 1.34 -8.05 8.40
N THR A 45 0.58 -8.68 9.30
CA THR A 45 0.58 -10.15 9.41
C THR A 45 -0.03 -10.78 8.17
N SER A 46 -1.15 -10.25 7.67
CA SER A 46 -1.77 -10.71 6.41
C SER A 46 -0.82 -10.56 5.22
N ASP A 47 -0.07 -9.45 5.16
CA ASP A 47 0.92 -9.22 4.12
C ASP A 47 2.07 -10.24 4.16
N MET A 48 2.56 -10.55 5.36
CA MET A 48 3.62 -11.55 5.57
C MET A 48 3.14 -12.97 5.26
N GLU A 49 1.90 -13.31 5.60
CA GLU A 49 1.28 -14.59 5.27
C GLU A 49 1.17 -14.77 3.74
N MET A 50 0.69 -13.75 3.03
CA MET A 50 0.64 -13.78 1.56
C MET A 50 2.03 -13.94 0.94
N MET A 51 3.02 -13.20 1.43
CA MET A 51 4.41 -13.33 0.98
C MET A 51 4.91 -14.76 1.21
N ARG A 52 4.71 -15.30 2.41
CA ARG A 52 5.14 -16.66 2.77
C ARG A 52 4.50 -17.71 1.87
N GLU A 53 3.21 -17.59 1.59
CA GLU A 53 2.50 -18.52 0.71
C GLU A 53 3.10 -18.51 -0.71
N ARG A 54 3.40 -17.33 -1.26
CA ARG A 54 4.02 -17.19 -2.58
C ARG A 54 5.40 -17.83 -2.63
N PHE A 55 6.27 -17.51 -1.67
CA PHE A 55 7.62 -18.08 -1.63
C PHE A 55 7.60 -19.60 -1.36
N ALA A 56 6.70 -20.09 -0.51
CA ALA A 56 6.53 -21.52 -0.30
C ALA A 56 6.17 -22.25 -1.60
N LYS A 57 5.25 -21.69 -2.41
CA LYS A 57 4.87 -22.24 -3.72
C LYS A 57 6.05 -22.23 -4.71
N LEU A 58 6.88 -21.19 -4.70
CA LEU A 58 8.09 -21.14 -5.52
C LEU A 58 9.11 -22.21 -5.12
N LEU A 59 9.30 -22.43 -3.81
CA LEU A 59 10.23 -23.43 -3.29
C LEU A 59 9.78 -24.87 -3.54
N LEU A 60 8.47 -25.10 -3.63
CA LEU A 60 7.89 -26.39 -4.03
C LEU A 60 8.00 -26.67 -5.53
N GLY A 61 8.36 -25.67 -6.35
CA GLY A 61 8.51 -25.86 -7.80
C GLY A 61 7.21 -26.33 -8.46
N GLU A 62 6.06 -25.75 -8.11
CA GLU A 62 4.71 -26.15 -8.58
C GLU A 62 4.20 -27.52 -8.08
N ASP A 63 5.05 -28.37 -7.50
CA ASP A 63 4.65 -29.65 -6.92
C ASP A 63 4.16 -29.48 -5.47
N MET A 64 2.86 -29.26 -5.31
CA MET A 64 2.22 -29.13 -4.00
C MET A 64 2.17 -30.45 -3.21
N SER A 65 2.56 -31.58 -3.79
CA SER A 65 2.67 -32.86 -3.09
C SER A 65 3.95 -32.97 -2.25
N GLY A 66 4.93 -32.09 -2.47
CA GLY A 66 6.21 -32.08 -1.77
C GLY A 66 7.20 -33.16 -2.24
N GLY A 67 6.97 -33.74 -3.42
CA GLY A 67 7.87 -34.71 -4.05
C GLY A 67 8.93 -34.08 -4.96
N GLU A 68 9.71 -34.92 -5.64
CA GLU A 68 10.80 -34.50 -6.55
C GLU A 68 10.32 -34.11 -7.97
N LYS A 69 9.01 -34.01 -8.22
CA LYS A 69 8.45 -33.79 -9.57
C LYS A 69 8.26 -32.32 -9.93
N GLY A 70 8.78 -31.42 -9.12
CA GLY A 70 8.68 -29.98 -9.35
C GLY A 70 9.51 -29.48 -10.52
N VAL A 71 9.22 -28.25 -10.94
CA VAL A 71 10.01 -27.50 -11.92
C VAL A 71 11.15 -26.73 -11.25
N THR A 72 12.10 -26.25 -12.05
CA THR A 72 13.20 -25.41 -11.54
C THR A 72 12.65 -24.11 -10.93
N SER A 73 13.34 -23.55 -9.94
CA SER A 73 12.93 -22.28 -9.31
C SER A 73 12.82 -21.13 -10.31
N ALA A 74 13.66 -21.12 -11.35
CA ALA A 74 13.57 -20.14 -12.44
C ALA A 74 12.26 -20.26 -13.22
N LEU A 75 11.83 -21.49 -13.54
CA LEU A 75 10.57 -21.71 -14.24
C LEU A 75 9.36 -21.43 -13.34
N ALA A 76 9.41 -21.85 -12.07
CA ALA A 76 8.37 -21.53 -11.08
C ALA A 76 8.20 -20.00 -10.92
N LEU A 77 9.30 -19.26 -10.91
CA LEU A 77 9.28 -17.79 -10.85
C LEU A 77 8.70 -17.17 -12.12
N SER A 78 9.07 -17.68 -13.30
CA SER A 78 8.49 -17.25 -14.59
C SER A 78 6.97 -17.47 -14.63
N ASN A 79 6.51 -18.64 -14.18
CA ASN A 79 5.09 -18.97 -14.12
C ASN A 79 4.36 -18.10 -13.10
N ALA A 80 4.96 -17.85 -11.92
CA ALA A 80 4.39 -16.95 -10.92
C ALA A 80 4.21 -15.51 -11.44
N ILE A 81 5.19 -14.96 -12.16
CA ILE A 81 5.09 -13.63 -12.78
C ILE A 81 3.97 -13.61 -13.83
N THR A 82 3.93 -14.62 -14.71
CA THR A 82 2.92 -14.71 -15.77
C THR A 82 1.51 -14.83 -15.18
N ASN A 83 1.33 -15.67 -14.18
CA ASN A 83 0.05 -15.84 -13.48
C ASN A 83 -0.38 -14.57 -12.73
N LEU A 84 0.57 -13.83 -12.13
CA LEU A 84 0.27 -12.54 -11.50
C LEU A 84 -0.18 -11.50 -12.54
N ALA A 85 0.49 -11.46 -13.70
CA ALA A 85 0.13 -10.55 -14.78
C ALA A 85 -1.26 -10.88 -15.34
N ASP A 86 -1.56 -12.15 -15.56
CA ASP A 86 -2.88 -12.61 -16.00
C ASP A 86 -3.96 -12.26 -14.97
N SER A 87 -3.72 -12.49 -13.68
CA SER A 87 -4.67 -12.13 -12.62
C SER A 87 -4.93 -10.61 -12.51
N MET A 88 -3.93 -9.77 -12.82
CA MET A 88 -4.06 -8.31 -12.71
C MET A 88 -4.58 -7.64 -13.99
N PHE A 89 -4.20 -8.15 -15.15
CA PHE A 89 -4.46 -7.53 -16.46
C PHE A 89 -5.35 -8.36 -17.37
N GLY A 90 -5.61 -9.63 -17.08
CA GLY A 90 -6.45 -10.50 -17.90
C GLY A 90 -7.89 -10.00 -18.03
N GLU A 91 -8.39 -9.24 -17.05
CA GLU A 91 -9.71 -8.58 -17.10
C GLU A 91 -9.69 -7.19 -17.76
N GLN A 92 -8.51 -6.62 -18.03
CA GLN A 92 -8.35 -5.26 -18.54
C GLN A 92 -8.54 -5.23 -20.06
N MET A 93 -9.80 -5.15 -20.49
CA MET A 93 -10.17 -5.15 -21.93
C MET A 93 -10.23 -3.75 -22.58
N LYS A 94 -9.96 -2.69 -21.82
CA LYS A 94 -10.04 -1.29 -22.28
C LYS A 94 -8.81 -0.51 -21.86
N LEU A 95 -8.41 0.45 -22.69
CA LEU A 95 -7.35 1.42 -22.37
C LEU A 95 -7.88 2.42 -21.33
N GLN A 96 -7.78 2.04 -20.06
CA GLN A 96 -8.17 2.87 -18.92
C GLN A 96 -7.08 2.84 -17.85
N PRO A 97 -6.97 3.90 -17.03
CA PRO A 97 -6.06 3.89 -15.89
C PRO A 97 -6.35 2.70 -14.96
N ILE A 98 -5.30 1.99 -14.55
CA ILE A 98 -5.41 0.89 -13.58
C ILE A 98 -5.96 1.44 -12.26
N ASN A 99 -6.91 0.72 -11.67
CA ASN A 99 -7.45 1.05 -10.35
C ASN A 99 -6.30 1.20 -9.32
N PRO A 100 -6.25 2.30 -8.55
CA PRO A 100 -5.14 2.57 -7.63
C PRO A 100 -4.90 1.45 -6.61
N LYS A 101 -5.96 0.75 -6.17
CA LYS A 101 -5.86 -0.42 -5.29
C LYS A 101 -5.15 -1.58 -5.99
N ARG A 102 -5.58 -1.91 -7.21
CA ARG A 102 -4.98 -2.98 -8.03
C ARG A 102 -3.52 -2.67 -8.35
N LYS A 103 -3.21 -1.42 -8.71
CA LYS A 103 -1.83 -0.94 -8.93
C LYS A 103 -0.94 -1.12 -7.70
N LYS A 104 -1.48 -0.87 -6.50
CA LYS A 104 -0.74 -1.05 -5.24
C LYS A 104 -0.44 -2.53 -4.98
N ILE A 105 -1.40 -3.41 -5.20
CA ILE A 105 -1.23 -4.87 -5.03
C ILE A 105 -0.22 -5.39 -6.06
N TRP A 106 -0.41 -5.07 -7.34
CA TRP A 106 0.52 -5.45 -8.42
C TRP A 106 1.97 -5.07 -8.10
N ARG A 107 2.23 -3.79 -7.76
CA ARG A 107 3.59 -3.37 -7.43
C ARG A 107 4.17 -4.14 -6.26
N LYS A 108 3.37 -4.39 -5.23
CA LYS A 108 3.83 -5.08 -4.02
C LYS A 108 4.13 -6.55 -4.26
N GLU A 109 3.26 -7.28 -4.96
CA GLU A 109 3.50 -8.69 -5.28
C GLU A 109 4.64 -8.85 -6.29
N MET A 110 4.73 -7.96 -7.28
CA MET A 110 5.83 -7.96 -8.24
C MET A 110 7.18 -7.67 -7.55
N ASP A 111 7.21 -6.74 -6.60
CA ASP A 111 8.40 -6.44 -5.77
C ASP A 111 8.88 -7.67 -5.00
N TRP A 112 7.95 -8.45 -4.43
CA TRP A 112 8.29 -9.72 -3.78
C TRP A 112 8.93 -10.72 -4.75
N LEU A 113 8.35 -10.91 -5.95
CA LEU A 113 8.90 -11.83 -6.95
C LEU A 113 10.26 -11.37 -7.49
N LEU A 114 10.46 -10.06 -7.63
CA LEU A 114 11.70 -9.48 -8.15
C LEU A 114 12.82 -9.38 -7.10
N SER A 115 12.52 -9.52 -5.81
CA SER A 115 13.54 -9.50 -4.74
C SER A 115 14.67 -10.52 -4.91
N VAL A 116 14.46 -11.59 -5.67
CA VAL A 116 15.54 -12.55 -5.99
C VAL A 116 16.67 -11.92 -6.80
N VAL A 117 16.35 -10.92 -7.63
CA VAL A 117 17.32 -10.27 -8.53
C VAL A 117 18.36 -9.49 -7.74
N ASP A 118 17.98 -8.94 -6.59
CA ASP A 118 18.91 -8.22 -5.69
C ASP A 118 20.01 -9.12 -5.12
N HIS A 119 19.80 -10.44 -5.17
CA HIS A 119 20.72 -11.46 -4.66
C HIS A 119 21.51 -12.15 -5.78
N ILE A 120 21.20 -11.87 -7.05
CA ILE A 120 21.98 -12.36 -8.19
C ILE A 120 23.16 -11.42 -8.39
N VAL A 121 24.29 -11.79 -7.79
CA VAL A 121 25.50 -10.97 -7.79
C VAL A 121 26.61 -11.63 -8.59
N GLN A 122 27.45 -10.80 -9.20
CA GLN A 122 28.73 -11.23 -9.73
C GLN A 122 29.80 -11.01 -8.67
N PHE A 123 30.52 -12.06 -8.30
CA PHE A 123 31.68 -11.93 -7.44
C PHE A 123 32.88 -11.46 -8.27
N VAL A 124 33.44 -10.32 -7.89
CA VAL A 124 34.60 -9.72 -8.55
C VAL A 124 35.68 -9.51 -7.50
N PRO A 125 36.94 -9.95 -7.75
CA PRO A 125 38.04 -9.72 -6.83
C PRO A 125 38.17 -8.24 -6.48
N SER A 126 38.42 -7.93 -5.22
CA SER A 126 38.54 -6.55 -4.75
C SER A 126 39.70 -6.37 -3.77
N LYS A 127 40.18 -5.14 -3.65
CA LYS A 127 41.22 -4.78 -2.67
C LYS A 127 40.56 -3.92 -1.61
N GLN A 128 40.62 -4.33 -0.35
CA GLN A 128 40.17 -3.51 0.77
C GLN A 128 41.38 -2.93 1.51
N VAL A 129 41.22 -1.70 2.01
CA VAL A 129 42.23 -1.02 2.83
C VAL A 129 41.68 -0.89 4.24
N ALA A 130 42.39 -1.47 5.21
CA ALA A 130 42.06 -1.32 6.61
C ALA A 130 42.27 0.14 7.05
N LYS A 131 41.62 0.56 8.15
CA LYS A 131 41.82 1.90 8.73
C LYS A 131 43.27 2.20 9.10
N THR A 132 44.07 1.15 9.30
CA THR A 132 45.50 1.19 9.61
C THR A 132 46.37 1.45 8.36
N GLY A 133 45.81 1.39 7.15
CA GLY A 133 46.53 1.56 5.88
C GLY A 133 46.97 0.25 5.22
N ASP A 134 46.78 -0.90 5.89
CA ASP A 134 47.12 -2.21 5.36
C ASP A 134 46.13 -2.64 4.26
N PHE A 135 46.65 -3.13 3.14
CA PHE A 135 45.88 -3.68 2.04
C PHE A 135 45.67 -5.18 2.24
N THR A 136 44.43 -5.63 2.13
CA THR A 136 44.11 -7.06 2.04
C THR A 136 43.34 -7.33 0.76
N GLU A 137 43.78 -8.32 0.00
CA GLU A 137 43.03 -8.85 -1.14
C GLU A 137 41.78 -9.58 -0.63
N VAL A 138 40.65 -9.34 -1.28
CA VAL A 138 39.38 -10.01 -1.04
C VAL A 138 39.04 -10.74 -2.33
N ASP A 139 39.32 -12.04 -2.33
CA ASP A 139 39.00 -12.94 -3.42
C ASP A 139 37.49 -13.23 -3.45
N ALA A 140 37.02 -13.55 -4.65
CA ALA A 140 35.63 -13.86 -5.00
C ALA A 140 35.26 -15.32 -4.68
#